data_AF-A0A3A8GQX5-F1
#
_entry.id   AF-A0A3A8GQX5-F1
#
_cell.length_a   1.000
_cell.length_b   1.000
_cell.length_c   1.000
_cell.angle_alpha   90.00
_cell.angle_beta   90.00
_cell.angle_gamma   90.00
#
_symmetry.space_group_name_H-M   'P 1'
#
loop_
_entity.id
_entity.type
_entity.pdbx_description
1 polymer ?
#
loop_
_entity_poly.entity_id
_entity_poly.type
_entity_poly.pdbx_seq_one_letter_code
_entity_poly.pdbx_strand_id
1 'polypeptide(L)'
;MDAFWTRQVLADAYTLYEVASSRGLGGYVLAHAATVIRDTPLTASVTSPDVFVLLENVRQRPGMYVGFDDSQRVEQLRSLELLLHGYSMALRAHGVPEAGFGFVMDFAHYLAATRGWSACCGPVAMVVKAAERKHDVWMLFWKLVDEFRESLARPGPLPE
;
A
#
# COMPACT_ATOMS: atom_id res chain seq x y z
N MET A 1 -0.97 26.77 -17.90
CA MET A 1 -1.33 25.42 -17.42
C MET A 1 -0.10 24.56 -17.56
N ASP A 2 0.55 24.32 -16.44
CA ASP A 2 1.92 23.80 -16.34
C ASP A 2 2.06 22.37 -16.83
N ALA A 3 3.14 22.14 -17.58
CA ALA A 3 3.60 20.84 -18.09
C ALA A 3 3.87 19.79 -17.01
N PHE A 4 3.73 20.16 -15.73
CA PHE A 4 3.85 19.28 -14.58
C PHE A 4 2.66 18.32 -14.45
N TRP A 5 1.43 18.79 -14.66
CA TRP A 5 0.22 17.96 -14.47
C TRP A 5 0.06 16.88 -15.55
N THR A 6 0.47 17.16 -16.79
CA THR A 6 0.34 16.20 -17.90
C THR A 6 1.26 14.99 -17.76
N ARG A 7 2.39 15.10 -17.04
CA ARG A 7 3.31 13.97 -16.82
C ARG A 7 2.82 13.00 -15.75
N GLN A 8 2.09 13.48 -14.75
CA GLN A 8 1.70 12.64 -13.61
C GLN A 8 0.49 11.75 -13.91
N VAL A 9 -0.39 12.18 -14.81
CA VAL A 9 -1.59 11.42 -15.21
C VAL A 9 -1.28 10.26 -16.17
N LEU A 10 -0.11 10.22 -16.80
CA LEU A 10 0.26 9.18 -17.77
C LEU A 10 1.11 8.03 -17.18
N ALA A 11 1.54 8.13 -15.92
CA ALA A 11 2.34 7.08 -15.27
C ALA A 11 1.49 6.09 -14.45
N ASP A 12 0.29 6.49 -14.04
CA ASP A 12 -0.62 5.64 -13.28
C ASP A 12 -1.74 5.08 -14.18
N ALA A 13 -1.62 3.78 -14.45
CA ALA A 13 -2.65 2.88 -14.96
C ALA A 13 -3.01 2.93 -16.46
N TYR A 14 -3.28 1.71 -16.96
CA TYR A 14 -3.88 1.31 -18.24
C TYR A 14 -2.94 0.98 -19.41
N THR A 15 -2.70 -0.33 -19.53
CA THR A 15 -2.61 -1.09 -20.78
C THR A 15 -3.58 -0.50 -21.82
N LEU A 16 -3.05 0.20 -22.82
CA LEU A 16 -3.84 0.69 -23.95
C LEU A 16 -4.13 -0.48 -24.90
N TYR A 17 -5.40 -0.87 -24.97
CA TYR A 17 -5.94 -1.62 -26.11
C TYR A 17 -5.64 -0.84 -27.41
N GLU A 18 -5.24 -1.55 -28.46
CA GLU A 18 -5.09 -1.00 -29.82
C GLU A 18 -6.37 -0.27 -30.24
N VAL A 19 -6.34 1.06 -30.29
CA VAL A 19 -7.38 1.86 -30.93
C VAL A 19 -6.84 2.34 -32.29
N ALA A 20 -7.58 1.97 -33.33
CA ALA A 20 -7.30 2.21 -34.73
C ALA A 20 -7.00 3.68 -35.07
N SER A 21 -6.19 3.86 -36.13
CA SER A 21 -5.63 5.13 -36.57
C SER A 21 -6.69 6.15 -37.02
N SER A 22 -6.81 7.26 -36.30
CA SER A 22 -7.49 8.46 -36.81
C SER A 22 -6.44 9.51 -37.22
N ARG A 23 -6.45 9.89 -38.51
CA ARG A 23 -5.56 10.91 -39.08
C ARG A 23 -6.09 12.30 -38.74
N GLY A 24 -5.46 12.95 -37.77
CA GLY A 24 -5.69 14.35 -37.37
C GLY A 24 -4.61 14.83 -36.41
N LEU A 25 -4.62 16.11 -35.99
CA LEU A 25 -3.60 16.70 -35.10
C LEU A 25 -3.35 15.88 -33.80
N GLY A 26 -4.35 15.11 -33.34
CA GLY A 26 -4.22 14.15 -32.25
C GLY A 26 -3.27 12.97 -32.51
N GLY A 27 -3.07 12.59 -33.78
CA GLY A 27 -2.13 11.54 -34.17
C GLY A 27 -0.66 11.93 -34.01
N TYR A 28 -0.32 13.22 -34.11
CA TYR A 28 1.05 13.70 -33.87
C TYR A 28 1.43 13.68 -32.39
N VAL A 29 0.49 14.03 -31.50
CA VAL A 29 0.70 13.95 -30.05
C VAL A 29 0.85 12.49 -29.61
N LEU A 30 0.08 11.58 -30.21
CA LEU A 30 0.17 10.14 -29.95
C LEU A 30 1.46 9.52 -30.53
N ALA A 31 1.89 9.92 -31.72
CA ALA A 31 3.16 9.47 -32.30
C ALA A 31 4.36 9.95 -31.47
N HIS A 32 4.32 11.19 -30.96
CA HIS A 32 5.40 11.71 -30.14
C HIS A 32 5.44 11.07 -28.75
N ALA A 33 4.27 10.82 -28.14
CA ALA A 33 4.17 10.04 -26.90
C ALA A 33 4.69 8.61 -27.09
N ALA A 34 4.37 7.95 -28.22
CA ALA A 34 4.89 6.62 -28.54
C ALA A 34 6.42 6.60 -28.74
N THR A 35 7.01 7.65 -29.32
CA THR A 35 8.48 7.77 -29.40
C THR A 35 9.13 8.00 -28.05
N VAL A 36 8.54 8.82 -27.18
CA VAL A 36 9.07 9.08 -25.82
C VAL A 36 9.02 7.81 -24.96
N ILE A 37 8.00 6.97 -25.13
CA ILE A 37 7.89 5.67 -24.43
C ILE A 37 8.93 4.66 -24.94
N ARG A 38 9.25 4.65 -26.24
CA ARG A 38 10.28 3.76 -26.80
C ARG A 38 11.70 4.09 -26.32
N ASP A 39 11.99 5.37 -26.14
CA ASP A 39 13.32 5.85 -25.75
C ASP A 39 13.46 6.06 -24.23
N THR A 40 12.40 5.80 -23.46
CA THR A 40 12.51 5.76 -22.00
C THR A 40 13.30 4.51 -21.64
N PRO A 41 14.49 4.64 -21.03
CA PRO A 41 15.23 3.46 -20.61
C PRO A 41 14.36 2.66 -19.64
N LEU A 42 14.29 1.34 -19.83
CA LEU A 42 13.66 0.34 -18.95
C LEU A 42 14.24 0.34 -17.51
N THR A 43 15.01 1.37 -17.14
CA THR A 43 15.68 1.57 -15.86
C THR A 43 14.84 2.33 -14.84
N ALA A 44 13.67 2.86 -15.21
CA ALA A 44 12.65 3.14 -14.21
C ALA A 44 12.10 1.78 -13.75
N SER A 45 12.81 1.16 -12.81
CA SER A 45 12.25 0.18 -11.88
C SER A 45 11.02 0.83 -11.26
N VAL A 46 9.86 0.70 -11.92
CA VAL A 46 8.57 0.82 -11.25
C VAL A 46 8.58 -0.37 -10.32
N THR A 47 9.07 -0.15 -9.10
CA THR A 47 8.85 -1.10 -8.01
C THR A 47 7.36 -1.32 -8.03
N SER A 48 6.92 -2.55 -8.33
CA SER A 48 5.51 -2.90 -8.28
C SER A 48 4.93 -2.31 -6.99
N PRO A 49 3.72 -1.72 -7.03
CA PRO A 49 3.06 -1.27 -5.81
C PRO A 49 3.18 -2.34 -4.74
N ASP A 50 3.43 -1.93 -3.50
CA ASP A 50 3.58 -2.84 -2.36
C ASP A 50 2.72 -2.24 -1.24
N VAL A 51 2.05 -3.10 -0.48
CA VAL A 51 1.26 -2.70 0.70
C VAL A 51 2.05 -1.78 1.64
N PHE A 52 3.37 -1.94 1.74
CA PHE A 52 4.21 -1.06 2.57
C PHE A 52 4.29 0.38 2.05
N VAL A 53 4.16 0.59 0.74
CA VAL A 53 4.06 1.95 0.15
C VAL A 53 2.72 2.58 0.53
N LEU A 54 1.62 1.82 0.44
CA LEU A 54 0.31 2.28 0.91
C LEU A 54 0.35 2.64 2.41
N LEU A 55 0.93 1.77 3.23
CA LEU A 55 1.08 1.98 4.67
C LEU A 55 1.88 3.25 4.98
N GLU A 56 2.98 3.50 4.29
CA GLU A 56 3.78 4.72 4.47
C GLU A 56 2.99 5.98 4.11
N ASN A 57 2.22 5.94 3.01
CA ASN A 57 1.34 7.05 2.64
C ASN A 57 0.27 7.34 3.71
N VAL A 58 -0.33 6.30 4.29
CA VAL A 58 -1.29 6.44 5.39
C VAL A 58 -0.60 7.01 6.63
N ARG A 59 0.60 6.56 6.96
CA ARG A 59 1.39 7.05 8.11
C ARG A 59 1.65 8.55 8.02
N GLN A 60 1.98 9.04 6.82
CA GLN A 60 2.27 10.46 6.57
C GLN A 60 1.02 11.34 6.53
N ARG A 61 -0.10 10.83 6.02
CA ARG A 61 -1.32 11.63 5.78
C ARG A 61 -2.60 10.85 6.14
N PRO A 62 -2.79 10.43 7.40
CA PRO A 62 -3.86 9.48 7.75
C PRO A 62 -5.25 10.03 7.43
N GLY A 63 -5.51 11.31 7.68
CA GLY A 63 -6.80 11.94 7.36
C GLY A 63 -7.19 11.88 5.88
N MET A 64 -6.23 11.76 4.96
CA MET A 64 -6.49 11.65 3.51
C MET A 64 -6.96 10.24 3.11
N TYR A 65 -6.47 9.21 3.78
CA TYR A 65 -6.70 7.81 3.39
C TYR A 65 -7.75 7.10 4.23
N VAL A 66 -7.77 7.37 5.54
CA VAL A 66 -8.61 6.67 6.52
C VAL A 66 -9.55 7.60 7.28
N GLY A 67 -9.54 8.90 6.95
CA GLY A 67 -10.38 9.90 7.59
C GLY A 67 -9.98 10.17 9.06
N PHE A 68 -10.91 10.80 9.79
CA PHE A 68 -10.78 11.19 11.20
C PHE A 68 -9.59 12.12 11.50
N ASP A 69 -9.57 12.66 12.71
CA ASP A 69 -8.46 13.48 13.20
C ASP A 69 -7.53 12.72 14.16
N ASP A 70 -6.47 13.40 14.58
CA ASP A 70 -5.43 12.85 15.46
C ASP A 70 -5.92 12.45 16.85
N SER A 71 -7.09 12.92 17.28
CA SER A 71 -7.72 12.51 18.55
C SER A 71 -8.40 11.14 18.45
N GLN A 72 -8.64 10.65 17.24
CA GLN A 72 -9.40 9.42 16.94
C GLN A 72 -8.49 8.32 16.33
N ARG A 73 -7.30 8.13 16.91
CA ARG A 73 -6.30 7.17 16.38
C ARG A 73 -6.79 5.73 16.32
N VAL A 74 -7.67 5.32 17.23
CA VAL A 74 -8.24 3.96 17.24
C VAL A 74 -9.16 3.78 16.03
N GLU A 75 -9.98 4.77 15.73
CA GLU A 75 -10.89 4.79 14.58
C GLU A 75 -10.11 4.82 13.26
N GLN A 76 -9.03 5.61 13.18
CA GLN A 76 -8.12 5.61 12.03
C GLN A 76 -7.51 4.23 11.79
N LEU A 77 -7.05 3.53 12.82
CA LEU A 77 -6.50 2.18 12.69
C LEU A 77 -7.55 1.15 12.29
N ARG A 78 -8.76 1.23 12.85
CA ARG A 78 -9.87 0.35 12.43
C ARG A 78 -10.23 0.56 10.95
N SER A 79 -10.27 1.82 10.52
CA SER A 79 -10.51 2.15 9.11
C SER A 79 -9.36 1.69 8.22
N LEU A 80 -8.12 1.76 8.69
CA LEU A 80 -6.95 1.22 7.99
C LEU A 80 -7.03 -0.31 7.84
N GLU A 81 -7.38 -1.04 8.89
CA GLU A 81 -7.53 -2.50 8.84
C GLU A 81 -8.61 -2.91 7.83
N LEU A 82 -9.74 -2.20 7.80
CA LEU A 82 -10.79 -2.41 6.80
C LEU A 82 -10.28 -2.12 5.37
N LEU A 83 -9.54 -1.03 5.19
CA LEU A 83 -8.93 -0.68 3.90
C LEU A 83 -7.98 -1.79 3.42
N LEU A 84 -7.14 -2.33 4.30
CA LEU A 84 -6.18 -3.39 3.96
C LEU A 84 -6.86 -4.74 3.65
N HIS A 85 -7.99 -5.04 4.29
CA HIS A 85 -8.83 -6.16 3.90
C HIS A 85 -9.41 -5.98 2.50
N GLY A 86 -10.00 -4.82 2.22
CA GLY A 86 -10.54 -4.48 0.89
C GLY A 86 -9.46 -4.54 -0.20
N TYR A 87 -8.27 -4.02 0.11
CA TYR A 87 -7.08 -4.09 -0.74
C TYR A 87 -6.71 -5.53 -1.10
N SER A 88 -6.55 -6.39 -0.09
CA SER A 88 -6.21 -7.80 -0.28
C SER A 88 -7.28 -8.55 -1.09
N MET A 89 -8.56 -8.23 -0.86
CA MET A 89 -9.66 -8.81 -1.63
C MET A 89 -9.65 -8.38 -3.10
N ALA A 90 -9.37 -7.10 -3.36
CA ALA A 90 -9.27 -6.59 -4.73
C ALA A 90 -8.12 -7.25 -5.49
N LEU A 91 -6.93 -7.33 -4.89
CA LEU A 91 -5.78 -8.03 -5.47
C LEU A 91 -6.12 -9.49 -5.80
N ARG A 92 -6.81 -10.18 -4.86
CA ARG A 92 -7.25 -11.57 -5.07
C ARG A 92 -8.21 -11.70 -6.25
N ALA A 93 -9.23 -10.85 -6.30
CA ALA A 93 -10.27 -10.90 -7.32
C ALA A 93 -9.72 -10.62 -8.73
N HIS A 94 -8.69 -9.78 -8.82
CA HIS A 94 -8.05 -9.41 -10.08
C HIS A 94 -6.79 -10.22 -10.41
N GLY A 95 -6.37 -11.16 -9.54
CA GLY A 95 -5.20 -12.01 -9.78
C GLY A 95 -3.88 -11.25 -9.87
N VAL A 96 -3.78 -10.09 -9.21
CA VAL A 96 -2.58 -9.24 -9.23
C VAL A 96 -1.56 -9.83 -8.24
N PRO A 97 -0.38 -10.27 -8.70
CA PRO A 97 0.65 -10.80 -7.83
C PRO A 97 1.44 -9.65 -7.20
N GLU A 98 0.97 -9.18 -6.04
CA GLU A 98 1.62 -8.10 -5.30
C GLU A 98 2.27 -8.58 -4.00
N ALA A 99 3.43 -8.02 -3.66
CA ALA A 99 4.03 -8.20 -2.34
C ALA A 99 3.12 -7.61 -1.26
N GLY A 100 2.96 -8.32 -0.14
CA GLY A 100 2.05 -7.92 0.93
C GLY A 100 0.59 -8.34 0.74
N PHE A 101 0.30 -9.20 -0.24
CA PHE A 101 -0.95 -9.94 -0.32
C PHE A 101 -1.23 -10.66 1.01
N GLY A 102 -2.36 -10.36 1.66
CA GLY A 102 -2.70 -10.99 2.94
C GLY A 102 -2.05 -10.34 4.16
N PHE A 103 -1.47 -9.14 4.02
CA PHE A 103 -0.79 -8.39 5.08
C PHE A 103 -1.48 -8.48 6.45
N VAL A 104 -2.80 -8.27 6.52
CA VAL A 104 -3.51 -8.27 7.81
C VAL A 104 -3.37 -9.61 8.54
N MET A 105 -3.45 -10.73 7.81
CA MET A 105 -3.30 -12.06 8.39
C MET A 105 -1.86 -12.36 8.76
N ASP A 106 -0.92 -12.03 7.88
CA ASP A 106 0.51 -12.27 8.14
C ASP A 106 1.01 -11.46 9.33
N PHE A 107 0.56 -10.20 9.43
CA PHE A 107 0.87 -9.34 10.56
C PHE A 107 0.22 -9.85 11.85
N ALA A 108 -1.03 -10.33 11.80
CA ALA A 108 -1.68 -10.95 12.97
C ALA A 108 -0.92 -12.20 13.45
N HIS A 109 -0.49 -13.06 12.52
CA HIS A 109 0.31 -14.24 12.83
C HIS A 109 1.66 -13.85 13.43
N TYR A 110 2.31 -12.83 12.88
CA TYR A 110 3.55 -12.29 13.43
C TYR A 110 3.39 -11.82 14.89
N LEU A 111 2.32 -11.07 15.20
CA LEU A 111 2.05 -10.61 16.55
C LEU A 111 1.71 -11.77 17.49
N ALA A 112 0.96 -12.77 17.02
CA ALA A 112 0.69 -13.98 17.78
C ALA A 112 1.98 -14.74 18.11
N ALA A 113 2.87 -14.92 17.14
CA ALA A 113 4.12 -15.64 17.31
C ALA A 113 5.12 -14.90 18.21
N THR A 114 5.27 -13.60 18.04
CA THR A 114 6.29 -12.80 18.76
C THR A 114 5.85 -12.31 20.13
N ARG A 115 4.53 -12.21 20.37
CA ARG A 115 3.98 -11.64 21.62
C ARG A 115 3.01 -12.56 22.34
N GLY A 116 2.61 -13.68 21.74
CA GLY A 116 1.57 -14.55 22.29
C GLY A 116 0.18 -13.91 22.28
N TRP A 117 -0.05 -12.87 21.47
CA TRP A 117 -1.33 -12.16 21.44
C TRP A 117 -2.39 -12.92 20.64
N SER A 118 -3.62 -12.93 21.15
CA SER A 118 -4.75 -13.62 20.50
C SER A 118 -5.22 -12.85 19.26
N ALA A 119 -5.33 -13.54 18.12
CA ALA A 119 -5.69 -12.97 16.82
C ALA A 119 -7.19 -12.94 16.51
N CYS A 120 -8.05 -13.34 17.45
CA CYS A 120 -9.47 -13.54 17.18
C CYS A 120 -10.21 -12.28 16.68
N CYS A 121 -9.72 -11.09 17.03
CA CYS A 121 -10.35 -9.81 16.67
C CYS A 121 -9.50 -8.97 15.69
N GLY A 122 -8.48 -9.55 15.07
CA GLY A 122 -7.57 -8.84 14.17
C GLY A 122 -6.43 -8.09 14.88
N PRO A 123 -5.37 -7.70 14.13
CA PRO A 123 -4.18 -7.07 14.68
C PRO A 123 -4.46 -5.71 15.32
N VAL A 124 -5.40 -4.90 14.83
CA VAL A 124 -5.69 -3.60 15.47
C VAL A 124 -6.27 -3.79 16.86
N ALA A 125 -7.18 -4.75 17.04
CA ALA A 125 -7.73 -5.06 18.36
C ALA A 125 -6.63 -5.54 19.33
N MET A 126 -5.64 -6.30 18.85
CA MET A 126 -4.48 -6.67 19.67
C MET A 126 -3.69 -5.44 20.11
N VAL A 127 -3.36 -4.54 19.20
CA VAL A 127 -2.56 -3.34 19.50
C VAL A 127 -3.30 -2.42 20.46
N VAL A 128 -4.60 -2.21 20.26
CA VAL A 128 -5.44 -1.41 21.16
C VAL A 128 -5.46 -2.01 22.57
N LYS A 129 -5.53 -3.34 22.69
CA LYS A 129 -5.52 -4.03 23.98
C LYS A 129 -4.15 -3.97 24.66
N ALA A 130 -3.07 -4.02 23.88
CA ALA A 130 -1.70 -4.00 24.37
C ALA A 130 -1.21 -2.58 24.75
N ALA A 131 -1.78 -1.54 24.13
CA ALA A 131 -1.42 -0.17 24.44
C ALA A 131 -1.90 0.21 25.84
N GLU A 132 -0.98 0.68 26.68
CA GLU A 132 -1.30 1.15 28.03
C GLU A 132 -2.22 2.39 28.02
N ARG A 133 -2.07 3.23 26.98
CA ARG A 133 -2.81 4.49 26.83
C ARG A 133 -3.31 4.63 25.40
N LYS A 134 -4.52 5.17 25.25
CA LYS A 134 -5.17 5.36 23.93
C LYS A 134 -4.34 6.16 22.93
N HIS A 135 -3.56 7.14 23.39
CA HIS A 135 -2.72 7.95 22.52
C HIS A 135 -1.48 7.21 22.01
N ASP A 136 -1.02 6.17 22.71
CA ASP A 136 0.15 5.39 22.33
C ASP A 136 -0.15 4.36 21.25
N VAL A 137 -1.44 4.03 21.02
CA VAL A 137 -1.89 3.01 20.07
C VAL A 137 -1.33 3.26 18.67
N TRP A 138 -1.33 4.52 18.21
CA TRP A 138 -0.82 4.89 16.89
C TRP A 138 0.68 4.61 16.76
N MET A 139 1.47 5.07 17.74
CA MET A 139 2.92 4.85 17.75
C MET A 139 3.26 3.37 17.87
N LEU A 140 2.53 2.63 18.71
CA LEU A 140 2.72 1.21 18.89
C LEU A 140 2.42 0.44 17.61
N PHE A 141 1.30 0.72 16.94
CA PHE A 141 0.95 0.08 15.67
C PHE A 141 2.09 0.21 14.66
N TRP A 142 2.55 1.43 14.44
CA TRP A 142 3.57 1.69 13.44
C TRP A 142 4.94 1.09 13.78
N LYS A 143 5.32 1.11 15.07
CA LYS A 143 6.51 0.40 15.54
C LYS A 143 6.44 -1.09 15.19
N LEU A 144 5.27 -1.72 15.39
CA LEU A 144 5.09 -3.14 15.09
C LEU A 144 5.09 -3.43 13.59
N VAL A 145 4.58 -2.51 12.77
CA VAL A 145 4.67 -2.61 11.31
C VAL A 145 6.14 -2.56 10.86
N ASP A 146 6.94 -1.67 11.45
CA ASP A 146 8.38 -1.59 11.16
C ASP A 146 9.10 -2.88 11.58
N GLU A 147 8.85 -3.38 12.80
CA GLU A 147 9.42 -4.66 13.29
C GLU A 147 9.01 -5.84 12.40
N PHE A 148 7.75 -5.88 11.95
CA PHE A 148 7.27 -6.90 11.03
C PHE A 148 7.99 -6.82 9.69
N ARG A 149 8.10 -5.62 9.10
CA ARG A 149 8.82 -5.40 7.84
C ARG A 149 10.27 -5.84 7.93
N GLU A 150 10.95 -5.52 9.03
CA GLU A 150 12.32 -5.97 9.28
C GLU A 150 12.42 -7.50 9.39
N SER A 151 11.41 -8.15 9.99
CA SER A 151 11.38 -9.61 10.10
C SER A 151 11.28 -10.31 8.74
N LEU A 152 10.60 -9.69 7.77
CA LEU A 152 10.49 -10.22 6.40
C LEU A 152 11.80 -10.08 5.61
N ALA A 153 12.63 -9.09 5.94
CA ALA A 153 13.90 -8.84 5.26
C ALA A 153 15.05 -9.76 5.73
N ARG A 154 14.88 -10.46 6.86
CA ARG A 154 15.91 -11.34 7.42
C ARG A 154 15.76 -12.77 6.84
N PRO A 155 16.81 -13.35 6.21
CA PRO A 155 16.74 -14.73 5.72
C PRO A 155 16.88 -15.76 6.88
N GLY A 156 15.74 -16.26 7.40
CA GLY A 156 15.55 -17.52 8.15
C GLY A 156 16.01 -17.64 9.62
N PRO A 157 15.82 -18.82 10.26
CA PRO A 157 14.55 -19.41 10.72
C PRO A 157 14.11 -18.86 12.10
N LEU A 158 12.86 -19.14 12.51
CA LEU A 158 12.31 -18.75 13.81
C LEU A 158 13.15 -19.30 14.98
N PRO A 159 13.30 -18.54 16.09
CA PRO A 159 14.00 -19.01 17.29
C PRO A 159 13.25 -20.18 17.94
N GLU A 160 14.02 -21.15 18.46
CA GLU A 160 13.59 -22.37 19.15
C GLU A 160 12.74 -22.11 20.42
#